data_AF-A0A6G0W9L7-F1
#
_entry.id   AF-A0A6G0W9L7-F1
#
_cell.length_a   1.000
_cell.length_b   1.000
_cell.length_c   1.000
_cell.angle_alpha   90.00
_cell.angle_beta   90.00
_cell.angle_gamma   90.00
#
_symmetry.space_group_name_H-M   'P 1'
#
loop_
_entity.id
_entity.type
_entity.pdbx_description
1 polymer ?
#
loop_
_entity_poly.entity_id
_entity_poly.type
_entity_poly.pdbx_seq_one_letter_code
_entity_poly.pdbx_strand_id
1 'polypeptide(L)'
;MAPNTIWAVRGGGSYVANGEKHSSRMTALLTIRADGLKLPIVFIFRGADGCLIESNEFESYPQEHFYYMKKKAWMNGVVWKKYLRDVLYAHIQNPSVLLVDNFDSHVSDERQRIVGEELGSVLYPLPPNSA
;
A
#
# COMPACT_ATOMS: atom_id res chain seq x y z
N MET A 1 7.03 -10.37 11.30
CA MET A 1 7.76 -11.53 11.84
C MET A 1 9.00 -11.05 12.58
N ALA A 2 9.29 -11.63 13.74
CA ALA A 2 10.58 -11.46 14.38
C ALA A 2 11.61 -12.42 13.72
N PRO A 3 12.92 -12.11 13.74
CA PRO A 3 13.93 -13.04 13.24
C PRO A 3 13.93 -14.32 14.10
N ASN A 4 13.90 -15.48 13.45
CA ASN A 4 13.89 -16.78 14.14
C ASN A 4 15.29 -17.37 14.38
N THR A 5 16.36 -16.71 13.89
CA THR A 5 17.74 -17.22 14.05
C THR A 5 18.75 -16.07 14.03
N ILE A 6 19.76 -16.13 14.91
CA ILE A 6 20.86 -15.16 15.00
C ILE A 6 22.17 -15.97 15.03
N TRP A 7 23.16 -15.52 14.25
CA TRP A 7 24.49 -16.11 14.23
C TRP A 7 25.46 -15.17 14.97
N ALA A 8 26.28 -15.74 15.85
CA ALA A 8 27.31 -15.00 16.57
C ALA A 8 28.65 -15.72 16.44
N VAL A 9 29.75 -14.96 16.53
CA VAL A 9 31.11 -15.50 16.53
C VAL A 9 31.29 -16.41 17.75
N ARG A 10 31.95 -17.56 17.57
CA ARG A 10 32.19 -18.54 18.63
C ARG A 10 32.93 -17.88 19.81
N GLY A 11 32.25 -17.76 20.95
CA GLY A 11 32.76 -17.11 22.17
C GLY A 11 32.30 -15.66 22.39
N GLY A 12 31.56 -15.07 21.46
CA GLY A 12 30.89 -13.77 21.62
C GLY A 12 29.46 -13.92 22.17
N GLY A 13 28.94 -12.88 22.83
CA GLY A 13 27.54 -12.84 23.26
C GLY A 13 26.59 -12.80 22.07
N SER A 14 25.52 -13.60 22.09
CA SER A 14 24.47 -13.62 21.06
C SER A 14 23.38 -12.56 21.29
N TYR A 15 23.72 -11.46 21.95
CA TYR A 15 22.74 -10.44 22.33
C TYR A 15 22.43 -9.55 21.13
N VAL A 16 21.22 -9.70 20.59
CA VAL A 16 20.63 -8.67 19.73
C VAL A 16 20.04 -7.63 20.68
N ALA A 17 20.64 -6.43 20.69
CA ALA A 17 19.96 -5.27 21.25
C ALA A 17 18.55 -5.22 20.66
N ASN A 18 17.53 -4.95 21.46
CA ASN A 18 16.11 -4.87 21.09
C ASN A 18 15.78 -3.82 19.98
N GLY A 19 16.73 -3.45 19.13
CA GLY A 19 16.69 -2.31 18.22
C GLY A 19 16.23 -2.58 16.79
N GLU A 20 16.17 -3.82 16.32
CA GLU A 20 15.67 -4.10 14.95
C GLU A 20 14.37 -4.91 14.94
N LYS A 21 13.34 -4.33 15.54
CA LYS A 21 11.93 -4.69 15.29
C LYS A 21 11.42 -4.23 13.90
N HIS A 22 12.30 -3.61 13.10
CA HIS A 22 11.97 -3.01 11.83
C HIS A 22 12.44 -3.91 10.70
N SER A 23 11.71 -5.00 10.45
CA SER A 23 11.87 -5.67 9.16
C SER A 23 11.75 -4.62 8.05
N SER A 24 12.54 -4.75 6.99
CA SER A 24 12.19 -4.09 5.73
C SER A 24 10.73 -4.42 5.43
N ARG A 25 9.92 -3.39 5.22
CA ARG A 25 8.48 -3.50 4.96
C ARG A 25 8.20 -2.86 3.62
N MET A 26 7.43 -3.58 2.84
CA MET A 26 6.79 -3.10 1.62
C MET A 26 5.30 -3.41 1.77
N THR A 27 4.45 -2.45 1.42
CA THR A 27 3.01 -2.66 1.33
C THR A 27 2.61 -2.68 -0.14
N ALA A 28 1.79 -3.65 -0.54
CA ALA A 28 1.17 -3.68 -1.85
C ALA A 28 -0.34 -3.47 -1.69
N LEU A 29 -0.89 -2.52 -2.45
CA LEU A 29 -2.33 -2.39 -2.63
C LEU A 29 -2.70 -3.05 -3.96
N LEU A 30 -3.62 -4.00 -3.86
CA LEU A 30 -4.13 -4.78 -4.99
C LEU A 30 -5.59 -4.39 -5.20
N THR A 31 -6.03 -4.33 -6.45
CA THR A 31 -7.44 -4.13 -6.78
C THR A 31 -7.82 -4.98 -7.96
N ILE A 32 -8.97 -5.62 -7.85
CA ILE A 32 -9.58 -6.45 -8.87
C ILE A 32 -11.00 -5.97 -9.12
N ARG A 33 -11.42 -6.01 -10.38
CA ARG A 33 -12.78 -5.70 -10.81
C ARG A 33 -13.57 -6.99 -11.03
N ALA A 34 -14.91 -6.89 -10.98
CA ALA A 34 -15.80 -8.04 -11.10
C ALA A 34 -15.67 -8.82 -12.41
N ASP A 35 -15.20 -8.18 -13.48
CA ASP A 35 -14.89 -8.82 -14.77
C ASP A 35 -13.52 -9.51 -14.82
N GLY A 36 -12.82 -9.57 -13.68
CA GLY A 36 -11.50 -10.21 -13.57
C GLY A 36 -10.33 -9.30 -13.94
N LEU A 37 -10.57 -8.03 -14.33
CA LEU A 37 -9.49 -7.10 -14.60
C LEU A 37 -8.71 -6.81 -13.31
N LYS A 38 -7.41 -7.06 -13.33
CA LYS A 38 -6.47 -6.69 -12.26
C LYS A 38 -5.93 -5.30 -12.57
N LEU A 39 -6.09 -4.37 -11.64
CA LEU A 39 -5.57 -3.01 -11.78
C LEU A 39 -4.07 -2.98 -11.46
N PRO A 40 -3.34 -1.94 -11.93
CA PRO A 40 -1.98 -1.67 -11.51
C PRO A 40 -1.78 -1.80 -10.00
N ILE A 41 -0.75 -2.54 -9.60
CA ILE A 41 -0.37 -2.68 -8.20
C ILE A 41 0.26 -1.38 -7.73
N VAL A 42 -0.11 -0.91 -6.54
CA VAL A 42 0.58 0.18 -5.87
C VAL A 42 1.50 -0.38 -4.80
N PHE A 43 2.81 -0.20 -4.98
CA PHE A 43 3.81 -0.54 -3.98
C PHE A 43 4.20 0.68 -3.15
N ILE A 44 4.26 0.49 -1.83
CA ILE A 44 4.70 1.49 -0.87
C ILE A 44 6.00 0.99 -0.23
N PHE A 45 7.09 1.65 -0.59
CA PHE A 45 8.41 1.36 -0.07
C PHE A 45 8.77 2.26 1.11
N ARG A 46 9.69 1.75 1.92
CA ARG A 46 10.28 2.55 3.00
C ARG A 46 11.29 3.51 2.40
N GLY A 47 11.03 4.81 2.53
CA GLY A 47 11.92 5.85 2.05
C GLY A 47 11.47 7.23 2.49
N ALA A 48 12.30 8.25 2.21
CA ALA A 48 11.85 9.62 2.35
C ALA A 48 10.88 9.98 1.22
N ASP A 49 9.82 10.72 1.57
CA ASP A 49 8.82 11.16 0.61
C ASP A 49 9.50 11.99 -0.50
N GLY A 50 9.30 11.61 -1.76
CA GLY A 50 9.90 12.28 -2.92
C GLY A 50 11.29 11.77 -3.32
N CYS A 51 11.87 10.81 -2.58
CA CYS A 51 13.09 10.14 -3.04
C CYS A 51 12.82 9.27 -4.27
N LEU A 52 13.82 9.20 -5.13
CA LEU A 52 13.84 8.28 -6.26
C LEU A 52 14.00 6.85 -5.76
N ILE A 53 13.40 5.93 -6.48
CA ILE A 53 13.63 4.50 -6.32
C ILE A 53 14.82 4.17 -7.20
N GLU A 54 15.85 3.55 -6.63
CA GLU A 54 16.97 3.06 -7.44
C GLU A 54 16.46 2.03 -8.45
N SER A 55 16.48 2.42 -9.73
CA SER A 55 16.01 1.59 -10.84
C SER A 55 17.09 0.65 -11.38
N ASN A 56 18.32 0.80 -10.89
CA ASN A 56 19.50 -0.02 -11.19
C ASN A 56 19.69 -1.19 -10.21
N GLU A 57 18.97 -1.22 -9.08
CA GLU A 57 19.05 -2.34 -8.11
C GLU A 57 18.42 -3.62 -8.69
N PHE A 58 17.45 -3.49 -9.59
CA PHE A 58 16.74 -4.61 -10.22
C PHE A 58 16.93 -4.59 -11.74
N GLU A 59 17.10 -5.76 -12.34
CA GLU A 59 17.22 -5.91 -13.80
C GLU A 59 15.99 -5.43 -14.57
N SER A 60 14.81 -5.49 -13.93
CA SER A 60 13.55 -5.01 -14.51
C SER A 60 12.69 -4.35 -13.46
N TYR A 61 12.18 -3.16 -13.79
CA TYR A 61 11.20 -2.43 -13.00
C TYR A 61 9.90 -2.29 -13.82
N PRO A 62 8.82 -3.01 -13.50
CA PRO A 62 7.63 -3.02 -14.32
C PRO A 62 6.92 -1.66 -14.30
N GLN A 63 6.93 -0.98 -15.44
CA GLN A 63 6.37 0.37 -15.60
C GLN A 63 4.84 0.42 -15.49
N GLU A 64 4.17 -0.74 -15.53
CA GLU A 64 2.70 -0.82 -15.42
C GLU A 64 2.18 -0.57 -13.99
N HIS A 65 3.08 -0.54 -12.99
CA HIS A 65 2.73 -0.41 -11.58
C HIS A 65 3.12 0.97 -11.02
N PHE A 66 2.53 1.30 -9.87
CA PHE A 66 2.77 2.57 -9.19
C PHE A 66 3.60 2.35 -7.94
N TYR A 67 4.42 3.36 -7.64
CA TYR A 67 5.42 3.24 -6.60
C TYR A 67 5.47 4.51 -5.77
N TYR A 68 5.29 4.36 -4.46
CA TYR A 68 5.31 5.46 -3.50
C TYR A 68 6.33 5.21 -2.40
N MET A 69 7.00 6.28 -1.98
CA MET A 69 7.91 6.27 -0.84
C MET A 69 7.22 6.84 0.39
N LYS A 70 7.28 6.09 1.51
CA LYS A 70 6.81 6.54 2.82
C LYS A 70 7.77 6.09 3.92
N LYS A 71 8.04 6.95 4.90
CA LYS A 71 8.99 6.66 6.01
C LYS A 71 8.72 5.34 6.75
N LYS A 72 7.45 4.94 6.84
CA LYS A 72 7.02 3.69 7.49
C LYS A 72 6.57 2.60 6.52
N ALA A 73 6.50 2.91 5.22
CA ALA A 73 5.99 2.02 4.17
C ALA A 73 4.54 1.52 4.40
N TRP A 74 3.68 2.29 5.08
CA TRP A 74 2.30 1.90 5.37
C TRP A 74 1.32 2.67 4.50
N MET A 75 0.15 2.07 4.27
CA MET A 75 -1.01 2.76 3.73
C MET A 75 -1.45 3.87 4.70
N ASN A 76 -1.76 5.05 4.17
CA ASN A 76 -2.36 6.14 4.90
C ASN A 76 -3.28 6.96 3.99
N GLY A 77 -4.01 7.91 4.56
CA GLY A 77 -4.93 8.76 3.78
C GLY A 77 -4.28 9.47 2.60
N VAL A 78 -3.01 9.85 2.68
CA VAL A 78 -2.28 10.50 1.57
C VAL A 78 -2.03 9.53 0.41
N VAL A 79 -1.55 8.32 0.70
CA VAL A 79 -1.34 7.31 -0.34
C VAL A 79 -2.67 6.85 -0.92
N TRP A 80 -3.68 6.65 -0.08
CA TRP A 80 -5.03 6.27 -0.52
C TRP A 80 -5.64 7.33 -1.44
N LYS A 81 -5.51 8.62 -1.11
CA LYS A 81 -5.95 9.73 -1.97
C LYS A 81 -5.30 9.68 -3.35
N LYS A 82 -3.98 9.47 -3.39
CA LYS A 82 -3.22 9.34 -4.64
C LYS A 82 -3.70 8.13 -5.44
N TYR A 83 -3.89 6.98 -4.79
CA TYR A 83 -4.44 5.80 -5.45
C TYR A 83 -5.79 6.07 -6.11
N LEU A 84 -6.75 6.71 -5.40
CA LEU A 84 -8.07 7.00 -5.94
C LEU A 84 -8.00 7.86 -7.22
N ARG A 85 -7.14 8.88 -7.24
CA ARG A 85 -7.06 9.85 -8.34
C ARG A 85 -6.11 9.46 -9.46
N ASP A 86 -4.95 8.92 -9.11
CA ASP A 86 -3.86 8.65 -10.06
C ASP A 86 -4.01 7.26 -10.69
N VAL A 87 -4.64 6.31 -10.00
CA VAL A 87 -4.75 4.91 -10.43
C VAL A 87 -6.19 4.52 -10.70
N LEU A 88 -7.06 4.60 -9.69
CA LEU A 88 -8.43 4.08 -9.80
C LEU A 88 -9.26 4.86 -10.81
N TYR A 89 -9.14 6.19 -10.85
CA TYR A 89 -9.88 7.05 -11.77
C TYR A 89 -9.79 6.61 -13.25
N ALA A 90 -8.60 6.16 -13.69
CA ALA A 90 -8.39 5.73 -15.07
C ALA A 90 -8.98 4.34 -15.39
N HIS A 91 -9.33 3.55 -14.37
CA HIS A 91 -9.71 2.14 -14.53
C HIS A 91 -11.13 1.82 -14.04
N ILE A 92 -11.74 2.72 -13.26
CA ILE A 92 -13.10 2.56 -12.76
C ILE A 92 -14.13 2.82 -13.86
N GLN A 93 -15.21 2.03 -13.87
CA GLN A 93 -16.33 2.23 -14.78
C GLN A 93 -17.51 2.78 -14.00
N ASN A 94 -17.92 4.01 -14.31
CA ASN A 94 -18.95 4.68 -13.53
C ASN A 94 -20.35 4.32 -14.07
N PRO A 95 -21.32 4.01 -13.19
CA PRO A 95 -21.18 3.89 -11.73
C PRO A 95 -20.61 2.53 -11.31
N SER A 96 -19.74 2.53 -10.29
CA SER A 96 -19.23 1.32 -9.64
C SER A 96 -19.36 1.37 -8.12
N VAL A 97 -19.24 0.21 -7.48
CA VAL A 97 -19.10 0.10 -6.01
C VAL A 97 -17.66 -0.26 -5.68
N LEU A 98 -16.97 0.60 -4.95
CA LEU A 98 -15.63 0.36 -4.42
C LEU A 98 -15.75 -0.27 -3.03
N LEU A 99 -15.54 -1.58 -2.95
CA LEU A 99 -15.49 -2.33 -1.70
C LEU A 99 -14.13 -2.16 -1.02
N VAL A 100 -14.12 -1.73 0.23
CA VAL A 100 -12.91 -1.53 1.04
C VAL A 100 -13.11 -2.07 2.46
N ASP A 101 -12.01 -2.35 3.16
CA ASP A 101 -12.07 -2.59 4.60
C ASP A 101 -12.52 -1.32 5.35
N ASN A 102 -12.73 -1.45 6.66
CA ASN A 102 -13.15 -0.33 7.51
C ASN A 102 -11.98 0.51 8.04
N PHE A 103 -10.81 0.48 7.40
CA PHE A 103 -9.67 1.26 7.87
C PHE A 103 -9.95 2.76 7.74
N ASP A 104 -9.70 3.54 8.80
CA ASP A 104 -10.04 4.97 8.88
C ASP A 104 -9.55 5.80 7.68
N SER A 105 -8.39 5.46 7.13
CA SER A 105 -7.85 6.17 5.96
C SER A 105 -8.63 5.91 4.67
N HIS A 106 -9.32 4.77 4.57
CA HIS A 106 -10.11 4.39 3.41
C HIS A 106 -11.51 4.99 3.43
N VAL A 107 -12.11 5.13 4.62
CA VAL A 107 -13.55 5.37 4.78
C VAL A 107 -13.93 6.78 5.23
N SER A 108 -12.96 7.68 5.38
CA SER A 108 -13.24 9.05 5.83
C SER A 108 -14.15 9.82 4.86
N ASP A 109 -14.87 10.82 5.36
CA ASP A 109 -15.78 11.66 4.57
C ASP A 109 -15.12 12.25 3.32
N GLU A 110 -13.85 12.65 3.43
CA GLU A 110 -13.07 13.14 2.29
C GLU A 110 -12.96 12.07 1.19
N ARG A 111 -12.76 10.80 1.55
CA ARG A 111 -12.66 9.69 0.58
C ARG A 111 -14.01 9.36 -0.04
N GLN A 112 -15.07 9.41 0.75
CA GLN A 112 -16.42 9.21 0.25
C GLN A 112 -16.79 10.27 -0.78
N ARG A 113 -16.44 11.55 -0.54
CA ARG A 113 -16.62 12.64 -1.52
C ARG A 113 -15.78 12.45 -2.77
N ILE A 114 -14.51 12.06 -2.65
CA ILE A 114 -13.69 11.77 -3.83
C ILE A 114 -14.35 10.67 -4.67
N VAL A 115 -14.76 9.55 -4.06
CA VAL A 115 -15.37 8.44 -4.79
C VAL A 115 -16.74 8.81 -5.39
N GLY A 116 -17.56 9.55 -4.65
CA GLY A 116 -18.89 9.99 -5.08
C GLY A 116 -18.87 11.10 -6.13
N GLU A 117 -18.18 12.20 -5.84
CA GLU A 117 -18.22 13.43 -6.61
C GLU A 117 -17.22 13.41 -7.77
N GLU A 118 -16.01 12.88 -7.58
CA GLU A 118 -14.97 12.87 -8.62
C GLU A 118 -15.03 11.59 -9.47
N LEU A 119 -15.21 10.43 -8.82
CA LEU A 119 -15.24 9.13 -9.50
C LEU A 119 -16.67 8.66 -9.80
N GLY A 120 -17.73 9.42 -9.52
CA GLY A 120 -19.11 9.07 -9.90
C GLY A 120 -19.54 7.66 -9.44
N SER A 121 -19.02 7.20 -8.30
CA SER A 121 -19.13 5.83 -7.80
C SER A 121 -19.43 5.83 -6.30
N VAL A 122 -19.66 4.65 -5.71
CA VAL A 122 -19.99 4.53 -4.28
C VAL A 122 -18.87 3.81 -3.54
N LEU A 123 -18.40 4.40 -2.44
CA LEU A 123 -17.47 3.73 -1.51
C LEU A 123 -18.28 2.92 -0.50
N TYR A 124 -17.99 1.62 -0.38
CA TYR A 124 -18.69 0.72 0.53
C TYR A 124 -17.72 0.04 1.50
N PRO A 125 -17.74 0.41 2.80
CA PRO A 125 -16.90 -0.22 3.80
C PRO A 125 -17.49 -1.56 4.26
N LEU A 126 -16.66 -2.58 4.35
CA LEU A 126 -17.02 -3.85 4.96
C LEU A 126 -17.23 -3.70 6.48
N PRO A 127 -18.06 -4.56 7.11
CA PRO A 127 -18.21 -4.55 8.55
C PRO A 127 -16.86 -4.81 9.26
N PRO A 128 -16.68 -4.30 10.49
CA PRO A 128 -15.47 -4.58 11.26
C PRO A 128 -15.22 -6.08 11.44
N ASN A 129 -13.96 -6.50 11.33
CA ASN A 129 -13.52 -7.90 11.51
C ASN A 129 -14.16 -8.91 10.53
N SER A 130 -14.45 -8.48 9.30
CA SER A 130 -14.98 -9.37 8.24
C SER A 130 -13.88 -10.14 7.49
N ALA A 131 -12.79 -10.49 8.18
CA ALA A 131 -11.64 -11.20 7.61
C ALA A 131 -11.79 -12.72 7.75
#